data_AF-A0AAU9Y264-F1
#
_entry.id   AF-A0AAU9Y264-F1
#
_cell.length_a   1.000
_cell.length_b   1.000
_cell.length_c   1.000
_cell.angle_alpha   90.00
_cell.angle_beta   90.00
_cell.angle_gamma   90.00
#
_symmetry.space_group_name_H-M   'P 1'
#
loop_
_entity.id
_entity.type
_entity.pdbx_description
1 polymer ?
#
loop_
_entity_poly.entity_id
_entity_poly.type
_entity_poly.pdbx_seq_one_letter_code
_entity_poly.pdbx_strand_id
1 'polypeptide(L)'
;MKNSVWTIYHHMIKDDSCTLEEQHKLCPKGEGSWCKFWKALKEYKEDNRLFLIYLNLNYPELLKKCLEVKLNLNDSELDAIEADTRKQSKGNLFYRHRAGCIGASVSWSVTHSNPTQFLIKSLCYPHLFKVTSKAVTHGKKHEASAVEAYVFYI
;
A
#
# COMPACT_ATOMS: atom_id res chain seq x y z
N MET A 1 5.44 -30.86 -9.69
CA MET A 1 6.75 -30.20 -9.89
C MET A 1 6.81 -29.34 -11.16
N LYS A 2 6.45 -29.85 -12.35
CA LYS A 2 6.46 -29.02 -13.59
C LYS A 2 5.57 -27.77 -13.49
N ASN A 3 4.36 -27.91 -12.95
CA ASN A 3 3.43 -26.78 -12.80
C ASN A 3 3.97 -25.70 -11.86
N SER A 4 4.58 -26.08 -10.73
CA SER A 4 5.16 -25.13 -9.77
C SER A 4 6.36 -24.37 -10.32
N VAL A 5 7.21 -25.00 -11.13
CA VAL A 5 8.32 -24.33 -11.83
C VAL A 5 7.79 -23.35 -12.89
N TRP A 6 6.75 -23.74 -13.62
CA TRP A 6 6.10 -22.87 -14.60
C TRP A 6 5.44 -21.65 -13.94
N THR A 7 4.79 -21.83 -12.79
CA THR A 7 4.17 -20.70 -12.06
C THR A 7 5.21 -19.71 -11.51
N ILE A 8 6.38 -20.18 -11.09
CA ILE A 8 7.49 -19.31 -10.67
C ILE A 8 8.05 -18.52 -11.86
N TYR A 9 8.24 -19.18 -13.01
CA TYR A 9 8.72 -18.54 -14.24
C TYR A 9 7.80 -17.39 -14.68
N HIS A 10 6.48 -17.59 -14.65
CA HIS A 10 5.49 -16.55 -14.94
C HIS A 10 5.36 -15.46 -13.86
N HIS A 11 5.84 -15.69 -12.64
CA HIS A 11 5.91 -14.64 -11.59
C HIS A 11 7.12 -13.71 -11.75
N MET A 12 8.17 -14.17 -12.44
CA MET A 12 9.40 -13.40 -12.61
C MET A 12 9.42 -12.59 -13.90
N ILE A 13 8.59 -12.96 -14.89
CA ILE A 13 8.46 -12.26 -16.17
C ILE A 13 7.26 -11.32 -16.11
N LYS A 14 7.53 -10.03 -15.97
CA LYS A 14 6.52 -8.98 -16.08
C LYS A 14 6.26 -8.74 -17.57
N ASP A 15 5.14 -9.26 -18.06
CA ASP A 15 4.71 -9.04 -19.45
C ASP A 15 3.72 -7.89 -19.48
N ASP A 16 4.20 -6.70 -19.84
CA ASP A 16 3.40 -5.47 -19.89
C ASP A 16 2.32 -5.50 -20.99
N SER A 17 2.29 -6.53 -21.85
CA SER A 17 1.25 -6.72 -22.88
C SER A 17 -0.02 -7.41 -22.37
N CYS A 18 0.00 -7.95 -21.15
CA CYS A 18 -1.17 -8.61 -20.54
C CYS A 18 -1.45 -8.09 -19.12
N THR A 19 -2.71 -8.20 -18.71
CA THR A 19 -3.18 -7.69 -17.42
C THR A 19 -2.58 -8.49 -16.26
N LEU A 20 -2.52 -7.88 -15.06
CA LEU A 20 -2.01 -8.56 -13.86
C LEU A 20 -2.80 -9.83 -13.53
N GLU A 21 -4.09 -9.87 -13.85
CA GLU A 21 -4.93 -11.07 -13.67
C GLU A 21 -4.57 -12.18 -14.66
N GLU A 22 -4.29 -11.84 -15.92
CA GLU A 22 -3.84 -12.80 -16.94
C GLU A 22 -2.44 -13.34 -16.65
N GLN A 23 -1.54 -12.51 -16.12
CA GLN A 23 -0.22 -12.94 -15.64
C GLN A 23 -0.33 -13.94 -14.48
N HIS A 24 -1.38 -13.82 -13.66
CA HIS A 24 -1.60 -14.65 -12.49
C HIS A 24 -2.68 -15.74 -12.69
N LYS A 25 -3.15 -15.97 -13.92
CA LYS A 25 -4.27 -16.88 -14.23
C LYS A 25 -4.01 -18.34 -13.85
N LEU A 26 -2.74 -18.76 -13.87
CA LEU A 26 -2.32 -20.13 -13.54
C LEU A 26 -2.05 -20.32 -12.04
N CYS A 27 -2.16 -19.27 -11.24
CA CYS A 27 -1.95 -19.38 -9.81
C CYS A 27 -3.16 -20.03 -9.12
N PRO A 28 -2.92 -20.85 -8.10
CA PRO A 28 -4.01 -21.42 -7.32
C PRO A 28 -4.82 -20.30 -6.67
N LYS A 29 -6.16 -20.39 -6.74
CA LYS A 29 -7.09 -19.48 -6.07
C LYS A 29 -7.58 -20.10 -4.75
N GLY A 30 -7.94 -19.27 -3.78
CA GLY A 30 -8.54 -19.73 -2.51
C GLY A 30 -7.60 -19.72 -1.31
N GLU A 31 -8.02 -20.37 -0.23
CA GLU A 31 -7.39 -20.29 1.10
C GLU A 31 -5.99 -20.91 1.15
N GLY A 32 -5.73 -21.90 0.30
CA GLY A 32 -4.41 -22.48 0.09
C GLY A 32 -3.55 -21.76 -0.95
N SER A 33 -3.95 -20.59 -1.46
CA SER A 33 -3.17 -19.87 -2.47
C SER A 33 -1.84 -19.39 -1.89
N TRP A 34 -0.73 -19.72 -2.54
CA TRP A 34 0.57 -19.13 -2.23
C TRP A 34 0.81 -17.82 -2.99
N CYS A 35 -0.06 -17.48 -3.94
CA CYS A 35 0.05 -16.27 -4.75
C CYS A 35 -0.41 -15.04 -3.97
N LYS A 36 0.51 -14.09 -3.77
CA LYS A 36 0.21 -12.84 -3.04
C LYS A 36 -0.91 -12.02 -3.68
N PHE A 37 -1.04 -12.04 -5.01
CA PHE A 37 -2.12 -11.35 -5.74
C PHE A 37 -3.50 -11.89 -5.34
N TRP A 38 -3.71 -13.21 -5.44
CA TRP A 38 -4.99 -13.83 -5.08
C TRP A 38 -5.25 -13.83 -3.57
N LYS A 39 -4.21 -13.85 -2.73
CA LYS A 39 -4.33 -13.66 -1.27
C LYS A 39 -4.77 -12.24 -0.91
N ALA A 40 -4.15 -11.23 -1.52
CA ALA A 40 -4.53 -9.83 -1.30
C ALA A 40 -5.99 -9.57 -1.72
N LEU A 41 -6.45 -10.14 -2.83
CA LEU A 41 -7.86 -10.05 -3.22
C LEU A 41 -8.84 -10.65 -2.19
N LYS A 42 -8.39 -11.61 -1.37
CA LYS A 42 -9.22 -12.22 -0.30
C LYS A 42 -9.19 -11.39 0.99
N GLU A 43 -8.02 -10.88 1.39
CA GLU A 43 -7.89 -9.97 2.55
C GLU A 43 -8.65 -8.64 2.37
N TYR A 44 -8.96 -8.27 1.12
CA TYR A 44 -9.71 -7.05 0.78
C TYR A 44 -11.19 -7.30 0.45
N LYS A 45 -11.70 -8.54 0.57
CA LYS A 45 -13.02 -8.91 0.04
C LYS A 45 -14.22 -8.54 0.90
N GLU A 46 -14.04 -8.18 2.18
CA GLU A 46 -15.18 -7.83 3.04
C GLU A 46 -15.63 -6.37 2.92
N ASP A 47 -14.90 -5.48 2.24
CA ASP A 47 -15.26 -4.04 2.20
C ASP A 47 -14.94 -3.35 0.86
N ASN A 48 -14.99 -4.04 -0.29
CA ASN A 48 -14.44 -3.43 -1.51
C ASN A 48 -15.01 -3.89 -2.86
N ARG A 49 -16.29 -3.57 -3.12
CA ARG A 49 -16.76 -3.46 -4.51
C ARG A 49 -16.12 -2.27 -5.24
N LEU A 50 -15.70 -1.23 -4.53
CA LEU A 50 -15.11 -0.02 -5.12
C LEU A 50 -13.67 -0.22 -5.64
N PHE A 51 -12.80 -0.91 -4.90
CA PHE A 51 -11.40 -1.10 -5.30
C PHE A 51 -11.22 -1.84 -6.63
N LEU A 52 -12.04 -2.85 -6.92
CA LEU A 52 -12.01 -3.58 -8.19
C LEU A 52 -12.52 -2.75 -9.38
N ILE A 53 -13.40 -1.78 -9.14
CA ILE A 53 -13.93 -0.90 -10.19
C ILE A 53 -12.82 0.03 -10.67
N TYR A 54 -12.05 0.64 -9.76
CA TYR A 54 -11.02 1.62 -10.11
C TYR A 54 -9.81 1.03 -10.84
N LEU A 55 -9.49 -0.25 -10.60
CA LEU A 55 -8.39 -0.93 -11.30
C LEU A 55 -8.67 -1.20 -12.78
N ASN A 56 -9.94 -1.22 -13.19
CA ASN A 56 -10.37 -1.48 -14.56
C ASN A 56 -10.64 -0.20 -15.38
N LEU A 57 -10.55 0.98 -14.76
CA LEU A 57 -10.77 2.26 -15.43
C LEU A 57 -9.50 2.72 -16.15
N ASN A 58 -9.67 3.35 -17.32
CA ASN A 58 -8.58 4.05 -17.98
C ASN A 58 -8.27 5.39 -17.27
N TYR A 59 -7.13 6.00 -17.60
CA TYR A 59 -6.66 7.23 -16.95
C TYR A 59 -7.70 8.39 -17.00
N PRO A 60 -8.34 8.70 -18.15
CA PRO A 60 -9.43 9.69 -18.19
C PRO A 60 -10.62 9.37 -17.27
N GLU A 61 -11.05 8.11 -17.21
CA GLU A 61 -12.16 7.68 -16.36
C GLU A 61 -11.82 7.76 -14.87
N LEU A 62 -10.58 7.41 -14.50
CA LEU A 62 -10.04 7.60 -13.15
C LEU A 62 -10.06 9.07 -12.74
N LEU A 63 -9.58 9.97 -13.60
CA LEU A 63 -9.61 11.41 -13.34
C LEU A 63 -11.03 11.92 -13.09
N LYS A 64 -11.99 11.50 -13.92
CA LYS A 64 -13.40 11.87 -13.75
C LYS A 64 -13.94 11.39 -12.40
N LYS A 65 -13.62 10.15 -12.01
CA LYS A 65 -14.01 9.61 -10.70
C LYS A 65 -13.34 10.35 -9.54
N CYS A 66 -12.07 10.72 -9.65
CA CYS A 66 -11.39 11.51 -8.63
C CYS A 66 -12.07 12.87 -8.39
N LEU A 67 -12.59 13.50 -9.45
CA LEU A 67 -13.33 14.76 -9.34
C LEU A 67 -14.72 14.60 -8.71
N GLU A 68 -15.32 13.41 -8.78
CA GLU A 68 -16.61 13.10 -8.15
C GLU A 68 -16.49 12.86 -6.64
N VAL A 69 -15.30 12.50 -6.14
CA VAL A 69 -15.06 12.23 -4.72
C VAL A 69 -15.04 13.54 -3.95
N LYS A 70 -16.06 13.75 -3.10
CA LYS A 70 -16.08 14.82 -2.09
C LYS A 70 -15.67 14.24 -0.74
N LEU A 71 -14.48 14.60 -0.26
CA LEU A 71 -14.01 14.24 1.07
C LEU A 71 -14.49 15.28 2.08
N ASN A 72 -15.69 15.07 2.62
CA ASN A 72 -16.18 15.83 3.76
C ASN A 72 -16.06 14.91 4.99
N LEU A 73 -14.96 15.04 5.72
CA LEU A 73 -14.78 14.34 7.00
C LEU A 73 -15.27 15.25 8.13
N ASN A 74 -16.06 14.71 9.04
CA ASN A 74 -16.43 15.40 10.27
C ASN A 74 -15.39 15.15 11.39
N ASP A 75 -15.45 15.93 12.46
CA ASP A 75 -14.48 15.85 13.56
C ASP A 75 -14.40 14.46 14.19
N SER A 76 -15.53 13.77 14.35
CA SER A 76 -15.56 12.41 14.91
C SER A 76 -14.89 11.37 13.99
N GLU A 77 -15.00 11.54 12.68
CA GLU A 77 -14.29 10.70 11.71
C GLU A 77 -12.78 10.98 11.73
N LEU A 78 -12.38 12.25 11.92
CA LEU A 78 -10.97 12.62 12.07
C LEU A 78 -10.38 12.03 13.36
N ASP A 79 -11.12 12.07 14.47
CA ASP A 79 -10.72 11.47 15.74
C ASP A 79 -10.55 9.95 15.62
N ALA A 80 -11.45 9.28 14.89
CA ALA A 80 -11.34 7.85 14.63
C ALA A 80 -10.07 7.52 13.81
N ILE A 81 -9.78 8.31 12.77
CA ILE A 81 -8.57 8.14 11.95
C ILE A 81 -7.29 8.39 12.79
N GLU A 82 -7.27 9.39 13.68
CA GLU A 82 -6.16 9.60 14.61
C GLU A 82 -5.96 8.39 15.51
N ALA A 83 -7.03 7.90 16.13
CA ALA A 83 -6.97 6.76 17.05
C ALA A 83 -6.42 5.50 16.35
N ASP A 84 -6.88 5.23 15.12
CA ASP A 84 -6.43 4.10 14.31
C ASP A 84 -4.96 4.23 13.86
N THR A 85 -4.47 5.46 13.70
CA THR A 85 -3.10 5.75 13.26
C THR A 85 -2.12 5.94 14.42
N ARG A 86 -2.57 6.02 15.67
CA ARG A 86 -1.73 6.22 16.88
C ARG A 86 -0.67 5.15 17.09
N LYS A 87 -0.96 3.90 16.69
CA LYS A 87 0.03 2.79 16.72
C LYS A 87 1.08 2.90 15.61
N GLN A 88 0.98 3.91 14.75
CA GLN A 88 1.89 4.20 13.64
C GLN A 88 2.15 2.94 12.79
N SER A 89 3.41 2.73 12.39
CA SER A 89 3.86 1.61 11.54
C SER A 89 3.66 0.21 12.14
N LYS A 90 3.21 0.10 13.40
CA LYS A 90 2.87 -1.20 14.05
C LYS A 90 1.47 -1.68 13.65
N GLY A 91 0.58 -0.80 13.20
CA GLY A 91 -0.78 -1.13 12.76
C GLY A 91 -0.91 -1.22 11.24
N ASN A 92 -1.75 -2.13 10.74
CA ASN A 92 -2.05 -2.19 9.30
C ASN A 92 -2.87 -0.95 8.84
N LEU A 93 -3.78 -0.48 9.69
CA LEU A 93 -4.64 0.69 9.43
C LEU A 93 -3.82 1.95 9.10
N PHE A 94 -2.68 2.15 9.77
CA PHE A 94 -1.74 3.23 9.44
C PHE A 94 -1.34 3.27 7.97
N TYR A 95 -1.09 2.10 7.36
CA TYR A 95 -0.74 2.03 5.96
C TYR A 95 -1.95 2.26 5.04
N ARG A 96 -3.14 1.81 5.45
CA ARG A 96 -4.38 2.05 4.69
C ARG A 96 -4.72 3.54 4.61
N HIS A 97 -4.73 4.24 5.75
CA HIS A 97 -5.02 5.67 5.78
C HIS A 97 -3.97 6.53 5.06
N ARG A 98 -2.75 6.03 4.88
CA ARG A 98 -1.69 6.73 4.16
C ARG A 98 -1.62 6.42 2.67
N ALA A 99 -2.38 5.44 2.19
CA ALA A 99 -2.39 5.07 0.79
C ALA A 99 -2.89 6.25 -0.05
N GLY A 100 -2.10 6.64 -1.05
CA GLY A 100 -2.39 7.79 -1.91
C GLY A 100 -2.05 9.16 -1.30
N CYS A 101 -1.67 9.24 -0.03
CA CYS A 101 -1.34 10.51 0.63
C CYS A 101 0.14 10.87 0.49
N ILE A 102 0.43 12.10 0.08
CA ILE A 102 1.80 12.65 0.09
C ILE A 102 2.12 13.10 1.52
N GLY A 103 2.79 12.24 2.28
CA GLY A 103 3.26 12.56 3.63
C GLY A 103 4.56 13.38 3.64
N ALA A 104 4.89 13.96 4.80
CA ALA A 104 6.08 14.80 4.98
C ALA A 104 7.39 14.14 4.47
N SER A 105 7.58 12.85 4.76
CA SER A 105 8.80 12.11 4.39
C SER A 105 9.04 11.94 2.89
N VAL A 106 8.00 12.13 2.06
CA VAL A 106 8.07 11.94 0.59
C VAL A 106 7.75 13.21 -0.19
N SER A 107 7.31 14.27 0.48
CA SER A 107 6.93 15.55 -0.14
C SER A 107 8.04 16.13 -1.01
N TRP A 108 9.28 16.14 -0.51
CA TRP A 108 10.43 16.61 -1.29
C TRP A 108 10.65 15.77 -2.56
N SER A 109 10.62 14.44 -2.45
CA SER A 109 10.81 13.55 -3.60
C SER A 109 9.71 13.73 -4.66
N VAL A 110 8.45 13.90 -4.24
CA VAL A 110 7.33 14.12 -5.16
C VAL A 110 7.43 15.47 -5.88
N THR A 111 7.90 16.51 -5.19
CA THR A 111 7.95 17.88 -5.75
C THR A 111 9.20 18.15 -6.59
N HIS A 112 10.33 17.52 -6.27
CA HIS A 112 11.63 17.83 -6.88
C HIS A 112 12.10 16.83 -7.93
N SER A 113 11.42 15.69 -8.08
CA SER A 113 11.84 14.65 -9.01
C SER A 113 10.66 14.07 -9.77
N ASN A 114 10.89 13.64 -11.01
CA ASN A 114 9.92 12.83 -11.73
C ASN A 114 9.66 11.56 -10.91
N PRO A 115 8.39 11.25 -10.59
CA PRO A 115 8.08 10.21 -9.63
C PRO A 115 8.57 8.85 -10.16
N THR A 116 9.52 8.26 -9.44
CA THR A 116 10.03 6.92 -9.78
C THR A 116 8.92 5.88 -9.59
N GLN A 117 8.98 4.76 -10.32
CA GLN A 117 7.99 3.69 -10.16
C GLN A 117 7.89 3.18 -8.72
N PHE A 118 9.01 3.18 -7.97
CA PHE A 118 9.01 2.81 -6.56
C PHE A 118 8.27 3.83 -5.70
N LEU A 119 8.44 5.14 -5.96
CA LEU A 119 7.75 6.20 -5.23
C LEU A 119 6.23 6.12 -5.42
N ILE A 120 5.78 5.89 -6.65
CA ILE A 120 4.34 5.70 -6.94
C ILE A 120 3.81 4.47 -6.20
N LYS A 121 4.54 3.35 -6.26
CA LYS A 121 4.15 2.11 -5.57
C LYS A 121 4.11 2.24 -4.05
N SER A 122 5.06 2.97 -3.46
CA SER A 122 5.10 3.21 -2.01
C SER A 122 4.02 4.16 -1.54
N LEU A 123 3.61 5.13 -2.37
CA LEU A 123 2.46 6.00 -2.10
C LEU A 123 1.13 5.23 -2.21
N CYS A 124 0.90 4.51 -3.31
CA CYS A 124 -0.38 3.82 -3.55
C CYS A 124 -0.55 2.55 -2.72
N TYR A 125 0.55 1.84 -2.41
CA TYR A 125 0.50 0.55 -1.73
C TYR A 125 1.53 0.48 -0.58
N PRO A 126 1.45 1.37 0.41
CA PRO A 126 2.46 1.52 1.46
C PRO A 126 2.58 0.29 2.36
N HIS A 127 1.55 -0.57 2.43
CA HIS A 127 1.64 -1.85 3.13
C HIS A 127 2.50 -2.89 2.40
N LEU A 128 2.57 -2.81 1.06
CA LEU A 128 3.34 -3.76 0.24
C LEU A 128 4.77 -3.27 -0.01
N PHE A 129 4.97 -1.96 -0.20
CA PHE A 129 6.25 -1.34 -0.51
C PHE A 129 6.80 -0.54 0.67
N LYS A 130 7.01 -1.24 1.79
CA LYS A 130 7.60 -0.65 3.01
C LYS A 130 9.08 -0.37 2.82
N VAL A 131 9.55 0.78 3.28
CA VAL A 131 10.98 1.07 3.36
C VAL A 131 11.59 0.28 4.52
N THR A 132 12.56 -0.60 4.22
CA THR A 132 13.21 -1.48 5.20
C THR A 132 14.72 -1.43 5.09
N SER A 133 15.31 -0.23 5.21
CA SER A 133 16.76 -0.08 5.30
C SER A 133 17.26 -0.37 6.71
N LYS A 134 18.57 -0.69 6.84
CA LYS A 134 19.22 -0.86 8.16
C LYS A 134 19.02 0.37 9.06
N ALA A 135 19.10 1.57 8.48
CA ALA A 135 18.87 2.82 9.19
C ALA A 135 17.43 2.94 9.70
N VAL A 136 16.42 2.58 8.89
CA VAL A 136 15.01 2.61 9.31
C VAL A 136 14.75 1.60 10.43
N THR A 137 15.30 0.39 10.33
CA THR A 137 15.15 -0.63 11.38
C THR A 137 15.81 -0.20 12.69
N HIS A 138 16.99 0.41 12.61
CA HIS A 138 17.68 0.97 13.78
C HIS A 138 16.82 2.09 14.41
N GLY A 139 16.34 3.04 13.62
CA GLY A 139 15.46 4.12 14.12
C GLY A 139 14.23 3.58 14.84
N LYS A 140 13.50 2.64 14.24
CA LYS A 140 12.33 1.99 14.87
C LYS A 140 12.65 1.30 16.20
N LYS A 141 13.85 0.75 16.34
CA LYS A 141 14.27 0.07 17.57
C LYS A 141 14.55 1.05 18.71
N HIS A 142 15.11 2.22 18.39
CA HIS A 142 15.59 3.19 19.39
C HIS A 142 14.67 4.38 19.61
N GLU A 143 13.63 4.54 18.78
CA GLU A 143 12.64 5.62 18.88
C GLU A 143 12.02 5.74 20.28
N ALA A 144 11.59 4.62 20.89
CA ALA A 144 10.97 4.64 22.21
C ALA A 144 11.92 5.18 23.29
N SER A 145 13.18 4.72 23.30
CA SER A 145 14.20 5.21 24.23
C SER A 145 14.55 6.68 24.00
N ALA A 146 14.55 7.15 22.75
CA ALA A 146 14.79 8.55 22.43
C ALA A 146 13.65 9.46 22.92
N VAL A 147 12.40 9.02 22.77
CA VAL A 147 11.22 9.74 23.28
C VAL A 147 11.23 9.77 24.81
N GLU A 148 11.51 8.64 25.46
CA GLU A 148 11.60 8.57 26.92
C GLU A 148 12.67 9.52 27.47
N ALA A 149 13.87 9.52 26.85
CA ALA A 149 14.92 10.47 27.21
C ALA A 149 14.44 11.92 27.05
N TYR A 150 13.82 12.27 25.92
CA TYR A 150 13.32 13.62 25.67
C TYR A 150 12.30 14.08 26.73
N VAL A 151 11.34 13.20 27.08
CA VAL A 151 10.31 13.50 28.08
C VAL A 151 10.91 13.59 29.49
N PHE A 152 11.94 12.81 29.82
CA PHE A 152 12.61 12.87 31.12
C PHE A 152 13.37 14.18 31.36
N TYR A 153 13.85 14.83 30.29
CA TYR A 153 14.62 16.07 30.36
C TYR A 153 13.77 17.36 30.27
N ILE A 154 12.44 17.25 30.25
CA ILE A 154 11.48 18.36 30.29
C ILE A 154 10.68 18.29 31.59
#